data_AF-A0A944E775-F1
#
_entry.id   AF-A0A944E775-F1
#
_cell.length_a   1.000
_cell.length_b   1.000
_cell.length_c   1.000
_cell.angle_alpha   90.00
_cell.angle_beta   90.00
_cell.angle_gamma   90.00
#
_symmetry.space_group_name_H-M   'P 1'
#
loop_
_entity.id
_entity.type
_entity.pdbx_description
1 polymer ?
#
loop_
_entity_poly.entity_id
_entity_poly.type
_entity_poly.pdbx_seq_one_letter_code
_entity_poly.pdbx_strand_id
1 'polypeptide(L)'
;MGDEALRKDVLDELGDDRIEELARELGTDKEGAARAVEATVDALPASLTGTEGGGAGGGPDGGPGGGLMSGVLSRIAGPVAQEVARRTGLPAAAVSRALELLLPVIMTTVAKRKRR
;
A
#
# COMPACT_ATOMS: atom_id res chain seq x y z
N MET A 1 5.75 -15.12 -8.40
CA MET A 1 5.39 -16.02 -7.29
C MET A 1 5.40 -15.31 -5.93
N GLY A 2 6.39 -14.47 -5.60
CA GLY A 2 6.41 -13.76 -4.31
C GLY A 2 5.26 -12.76 -4.11
N ASP A 3 4.93 -11.99 -5.15
CA ASP A 3 3.92 -10.93 -5.06
C ASP A 3 2.48 -11.47 -5.02
N GLU A 4 2.23 -12.61 -5.67
CA GLU A 4 0.93 -13.30 -5.63
C GLU A 4 0.62 -13.90 -4.25
N ALA A 5 1.62 -14.51 -3.61
CA ALA A 5 1.48 -15.00 -2.23
C ALA A 5 1.26 -13.83 -1.26
N LEU A 6 2.01 -12.74 -1.41
CA LEU A 6 1.83 -11.54 -0.58
C LEU A 6 0.45 -10.91 -0.78
N ARG A 7 -0.03 -10.83 -2.03
CA ARG A 7 -1.38 -10.34 -2.35
C ARG A 7 -2.44 -11.13 -1.60
N LYS A 8 -2.37 -12.45 -1.66
CA LYS A 8 -3.29 -13.33 -0.94
C LYS A 8 -3.20 -13.10 0.56
N ASP A 9 -2.00 -13.07 1.13
CA ASP A 9 -1.82 -12.85 2.57
C ASP A 9 -2.37 -11.47 3.02
N VAL A 10 -2.28 -10.44 2.16
CA VAL A 10 -2.83 -9.10 2.45
C VAL A 10 -4.36 -9.10 2.37
N LEU A 11 -4.95 -9.75 1.37
CA LEU A 11 -6.40 -9.89 1.25
C LEU A 11 -6.98 -10.69 2.42
N ASP A 12 -6.31 -11.79 2.81
CA ASP A 12 -6.68 -12.62 3.97
C ASP A 12 -6.57 -11.82 5.28
N GLU A 13 -5.53 -10.98 5.44
CA GLU A 13 -5.35 -10.14 6.63
C GLU A 13 -6.39 -9.00 6.72
N LEU A 14 -6.82 -8.44 5.59
CA LEU A 14 -7.90 -7.45 5.56
C LEU A 14 -9.24 -8.09 5.94
N GLY A 15 -9.56 -9.22 5.31
CA GLY A 15 -10.86 -9.85 5.42
C GLY A 15 -12.01 -9.02 4.81
N ASP A 16 -13.19 -9.63 4.76
CA ASP A 16 -14.36 -9.08 4.04
C ASP A 16 -14.85 -7.73 4.59
N ASP A 17 -14.74 -7.53 5.91
CA ASP A 17 -15.19 -6.31 6.59
C ASP A 17 -14.34 -5.10 6.18
N ARG A 18 -13.01 -5.24 6.18
CA ARG A 18 -12.09 -4.17 5.79
C ARG A 18 -12.12 -3.94 4.29
N ILE A 19 -12.32 -4.98 3.49
CA ILE A 19 -12.52 -4.83 2.03
C ILE A 19 -13.79 -4.02 1.76
N GLU A 20 -14.86 -4.25 2.53
CA GLU A 20 -16.09 -3.47 2.40
C GLU A 20 -15.91 -2.01 2.81
N GLU A 21 -15.19 -1.74 3.90
CA GLU A 21 -14.83 -0.38 4.31
C GLU A 21 -14.01 0.33 3.23
N LEU A 22 -13.01 -0.36 2.68
CA LEU A 22 -12.18 0.17 1.59
C LEU A 22 -13.00 0.45 0.34
N ALA A 23 -13.97 -0.41 0.01
CA ALA A 23 -14.88 -0.23 -1.12
C ALA A 23 -15.70 1.06 -0.98
N ARG A 24 -16.23 1.33 0.21
CA ARG A 24 -16.97 2.57 0.50
C ARG A 24 -16.08 3.80 0.38
N GLU A 25 -14.86 3.75 0.90
CA GLU A 25 -13.90 4.87 0.80
C GLU A 25 -13.46 5.13 -0.65
N LEU A 26 -13.28 4.06 -1.43
CA LEU A 26 -12.89 4.13 -2.84
C LEU A 26 -14.07 4.46 -3.78
N GLY A 27 -15.32 4.42 -3.28
CA GLY A 27 -16.52 4.61 -4.10
C GLY A 27 -16.74 3.48 -5.12
N THR A 28 -16.39 2.24 -4.75
CA THR A 28 -16.49 1.04 -5.60
C THR A 28 -17.14 -0.12 -4.83
N ASP A 29 -17.30 -1.28 -5.47
CA ASP A 29 -17.70 -2.53 -4.84
C ASP A 29 -16.51 -3.31 -4.23
N LYS A 30 -16.80 -4.43 -3.55
CA LYS A 30 -15.76 -5.27 -2.92
C LYS A 30 -14.74 -5.80 -3.94
N GLU A 31 -15.17 -6.11 -5.16
CA GLU A 31 -14.28 -6.56 -6.22
C GLU A 31 -13.31 -5.47 -6.66
N GLY A 32 -13.79 -4.24 -6.86
CA GLY A 32 -12.95 -3.10 -7.20
C GLY A 32 -12.00 -2.71 -6.07
N ALA A 33 -12.44 -2.83 -4.82
CA ALA A 33 -11.57 -2.64 -3.65
C ALA A 33 -10.47 -3.69 -3.59
N ALA A 34 -10.81 -4.98 -3.76
CA ALA A 34 -9.83 -6.05 -3.84
C ALA A 34 -8.82 -5.78 -4.97
N ARG A 35 -9.27 -5.46 -6.18
CA ARG A 35 -8.37 -5.09 -7.31
C ARG A 35 -7.45 -3.92 -6.98
N ALA A 36 -7.90 -2.93 -6.22
CA ALA A 36 -7.06 -1.81 -5.77
C ALA A 36 -5.97 -2.25 -4.78
N VAL A 37 -6.28 -3.17 -3.87
CA VAL A 37 -5.30 -3.79 -2.96
C VAL A 37 -4.27 -4.56 -3.76
N GLU A 38 -4.72 -5.39 -4.70
CA GLU A 38 -3.84 -6.19 -5.55
C GLU A 38 -2.89 -5.31 -6.37
N ALA A 39 -3.43 -4.29 -7.04
CA ALA A 39 -2.65 -3.33 -7.82
C ALA A 39 -1.67 -2.55 -6.93
N THR A 40 -2.02 -2.27 -5.67
CA THR A 40 -1.15 -1.60 -4.70
C THR A 40 0.06 -2.49 -4.37
N VAL A 41 -0.18 -3.76 -4.04
CA VAL A 41 0.89 -4.71 -3.73
C VAL A 41 1.84 -4.86 -4.92
N ASP A 42 1.31 -4.92 -6.15
CA ASP A 42 2.10 -5.03 -7.38
C ASP A 42 2.90 -3.75 -7.71
N ALA A 43 2.37 -2.58 -7.34
CA ALA A 43 3.00 -1.30 -7.62
C ALA A 43 4.03 -0.90 -6.56
N LEU A 44 4.01 -1.53 -5.38
CA LEU A 44 4.98 -1.26 -4.33
C LEU A 44 6.38 -1.75 -4.74
N PRO A 45 7.42 -0.95 -4.52
CA PRO A 45 8.78 -1.39 -4.80
C PRO A 45 9.18 -2.56 -3.89
N ALA A 46 9.96 -3.49 -4.45
CA ALA A 46 10.46 -4.69 -3.76
C ALA A 46 11.23 -4.38 -2.45
N SER A 47 11.80 -3.17 -2.33
CA SER A 47 12.46 -2.69 -1.12
C SER A 47 11.51 -2.48 0.06
N LEU A 48 10.24 -2.12 -0.20
CA LEU A 48 9.22 -1.94 0.83
C LEU A 48 8.55 -3.26 1.22
N THR A 49 8.37 -4.17 0.27
CA THR A 49 7.78 -5.51 0.53
C THR A 49 8.82 -6.51 1.05
N GLY A 50 10.09 -6.09 1.15
CA GLY A 50 11.18 -6.85 1.76
C GLY A 50 11.73 -7.96 0.87
N THR A 51 11.46 -7.93 -0.44
CA THR A 51 12.00 -8.84 -1.45
C THR A 51 13.43 -8.47 -1.85
N GLU A 52 13.83 -7.21 -1.65
CA GLU A 52 15.21 -6.74 -1.77
C GLU A 52 15.55 -5.89 -0.52
N GLY A 53 16.63 -6.24 0.18
CA GLY A 53 17.02 -5.56 1.42
C GLY A 53 17.39 -4.09 1.19
N GLY A 54 16.51 -3.16 1.55
CA GLY A 54 16.79 -1.73 1.52
C GLY A 54 15.78 -0.94 2.34
N GLY A 55 16.16 -0.60 3.57
CA GLY A 55 15.33 0.15 4.52
C GLY A 55 14.88 1.52 3.99
N ALA A 56 13.62 1.86 4.24
CA ALA A 56 13.11 3.21 4.06
C ALA A 56 13.90 4.19 4.95
N GLY A 57 14.57 5.14 4.31
CA GLY A 57 15.61 5.98 4.89
C GLY A 57 15.11 7.04 5.87
N GLY A 58 15.84 7.19 6.97
CA GLY A 58 15.83 8.33 7.87
C GLY A 58 17.21 8.98 7.89
N GLY A 59 17.32 10.21 7.36
CA GLY A 59 18.47 11.10 7.55
C GLY A 59 18.07 12.29 8.44
N PRO A 60 18.99 12.93 9.18
CA PRO A 60 18.65 13.83 10.30
C PRO A 60 18.33 15.30 9.97
N ASP A 61 18.38 15.77 8.72
CA ASP A 61 18.38 17.21 8.40
C ASP A 61 17.06 17.76 7.81
N GLY A 62 15.95 17.72 8.55
CA GLY A 62 14.67 18.28 8.07
C GLY A 62 13.98 19.21 9.03
N GLY A 63 13.77 20.44 8.56
CA GLY A 63 13.35 21.63 9.30
C GLY A 63 11.97 21.61 10.00
N PRO A 64 11.57 22.74 10.61
CA PRO A 64 10.74 22.77 11.81
C PRO A 64 9.22 22.62 11.60
N GLY A 65 8.75 22.01 10.50
CA GLY A 65 7.32 22.03 10.16
C GLY A 65 6.73 20.80 9.47
N GLY A 66 7.49 19.72 9.25
CA GLY A 66 6.98 18.54 8.55
C GLY A 66 8.12 17.58 8.23
N GLY A 67 8.55 16.83 9.24
CA GLY A 67 9.78 16.03 9.20
C GLY A 67 9.76 14.96 8.10
N LEU A 68 10.80 14.99 7.25
CA LEU A 68 11.52 13.93 6.49
C LEU A 68 10.83 12.59 6.18
N MET A 69 10.08 12.01 7.11
CA MET A 69 9.21 10.84 6.92
C MET A 69 8.11 11.06 5.87
N SER A 70 7.57 12.28 5.76
CA SER A 70 6.56 12.61 4.73
C SER A 70 7.15 12.63 3.31
N GLY A 71 8.41 13.05 3.14
CA GLY A 71 9.02 13.21 1.82
C GLY A 71 9.29 11.90 1.08
N VAL A 72 9.70 10.84 1.81
CA VAL A 72 9.98 9.53 1.21
C VAL A 72 8.69 8.76 0.93
N LEU A 73 7.74 8.77 1.87
CA LEU A 73 6.42 8.17 1.66
C LEU A 73 5.69 8.87 0.51
N SER A 74 5.74 10.20 0.41
CA SER A 74 5.12 10.93 -0.71
C SER A 74 5.78 10.63 -2.06
N ARG A 75 7.09 10.40 -2.10
CA ARG A 75 7.80 9.99 -3.34
C ARG A 75 7.42 8.61 -3.83
N ILE A 76 6.99 7.70 -2.95
CA ILE A 76 6.60 6.34 -3.32
C ILE A 76 5.09 6.23 -3.49
N ALA A 77 4.31 6.78 -2.56
CA ALA A 77 2.86 6.76 -2.57
C ALA A 77 2.26 7.52 -3.75
N GLY A 78 2.86 8.63 -4.19
CA GLY A 78 2.40 9.37 -5.37
C GLY A 78 2.41 8.52 -6.65
N PRO A 79 3.58 7.98 -7.06
CA PRO A 79 3.67 7.08 -8.21
C PRO A 79 2.82 5.81 -8.10
N VAL A 80 2.76 5.20 -6.91
CA VAL A 80 1.92 4.02 -6.65
C VAL A 80 0.44 4.36 -6.80
N ALA A 81 -0.03 5.46 -6.22
CA ALA A 81 -1.43 5.89 -6.33
C ALA A 81 -1.83 6.15 -7.78
N GLN A 82 -0.94 6.78 -8.57
CA GLN A 82 -1.18 7.01 -9.99
C GLN A 82 -1.23 5.71 -10.79
N GLU A 83 -0.36 4.75 -10.49
CA GLU A 83 -0.36 3.44 -11.14
C GLU A 83 -1.62 2.64 -10.80
N VAL A 84 -2.01 2.59 -9.53
CA VAL A 84 -3.23 1.92 -9.07
C VAL A 84 -4.46 2.58 -9.67
N ALA A 85 -4.52 3.92 -9.70
CA ALA A 85 -5.61 4.66 -10.34
C ALA A 85 -5.72 4.32 -11.84
N ARG A 86 -4.60 4.23 -12.56
CA ARG A 86 -4.59 3.81 -13.97
C ARG A 86 -5.08 2.38 -14.18
N ARG A 87 -4.70 1.45 -13.32
CA ARG A 87 -5.08 0.02 -13.44
C ARG A 87 -6.53 -0.25 -13.07
N THR A 88 -7.06 0.49 -12.11
CA THR A 88 -8.40 0.26 -11.54
C THR A 88 -9.47 1.18 -12.11
N GLY A 89 -9.08 2.32 -12.68
CA GLY A 89 -9.99 3.39 -13.08
C GLY A 89 -10.51 4.24 -11.92
N LEU A 90 -10.01 4.02 -10.69
CA LEU A 90 -10.43 4.75 -9.49
C LEU A 90 -9.78 6.14 -9.41
N PRO A 91 -10.42 7.12 -8.74
CA PRO A 91 -9.84 8.44 -8.56
C PRO A 91 -8.53 8.37 -7.76
N ALA A 92 -7.46 9.00 -8.26
CA ALA A 92 -6.16 9.00 -7.59
C ALA A 92 -6.23 9.52 -6.14
N ALA A 93 -7.11 10.49 -5.87
CA ALA A 93 -7.32 11.01 -4.52
C ALA A 93 -7.94 9.97 -3.56
N ALA A 94 -8.85 9.13 -4.05
CA ALA A 94 -9.44 8.04 -3.26
C ALA A 94 -8.41 6.94 -3.01
N VAL A 95 -7.62 6.60 -4.05
CA VAL A 95 -6.53 5.64 -3.93
C VAL A 95 -5.49 6.12 -2.90
N SER A 96 -5.09 7.39 -2.90
CA SER A 96 -4.13 7.92 -1.91
C SER A 96 -4.61 7.74 -0.47
N ARG A 97 -5.90 7.95 -0.19
CA ARG A 97 -6.47 7.72 1.15
C ARG A 97 -6.50 6.23 1.49
N ALA A 98 -6.87 5.39 0.54
CA ALA A 98 -6.84 3.94 0.72
C ALA A 98 -5.42 3.43 1.00
N LEU A 99 -4.38 4.01 0.37
CA LEU A 99 -2.99 3.67 0.64
C LEU A 99 -2.59 3.92 2.10
N GLU A 100 -3.08 5.01 2.73
CA GLU A 100 -2.81 5.29 4.14
C GLU A 100 -3.37 4.20 5.06
N LEU A 101 -4.53 3.64 4.70
CA LEU A 101 -5.17 2.53 5.43
C LEU A 101 -4.52 1.17 5.14
N LEU A 102 -4.03 0.97 3.91
CA LEU A 102 -3.46 -0.30 3.45
C LEU A 102 -2.00 -0.49 3.86
N LEU A 103 -1.19 0.58 3.88
CA LEU A 103 0.24 0.49 4.20
C LEU A 103 0.54 -0.22 5.52
N PRO A 104 -0.15 0.09 6.65
CA PRO A 104 0.04 -0.63 7.90
C PRO A 104 -0.23 -2.13 7.76
N VAL A 105 -1.30 -2.50 7.05
CA VAL A 105 -1.69 -3.90 6.85
C VAL A 105 -0.64 -4.64 6.04
N ILE A 106 -0.20 -4.07 4.92
CA ILE A 106 0.85 -4.65 4.07
C ILE A 106 2.14 -4.86 4.88
N MET A 107 2.54 -3.87 5.68
CA MET A 107 3.74 -3.97 6.52
C MET A 107 3.60 -5.05 7.60
N THR A 108 2.44 -5.15 8.24
CA THR A 108 2.14 -6.22 9.21
C THR A 108 2.18 -7.59 8.54
N THR A 109 1.61 -7.76 7.35
CA THR A 109 1.63 -9.02 6.60
C THR A 109 3.06 -9.41 6.21
N VAL A 110 3.85 -8.47 5.68
CA VAL A 110 5.27 -8.70 5.36
C VAL A 110 6.06 -9.11 6.62
N ALA A 111 5.83 -8.43 7.75
CA ALA A 111 6.50 -8.76 9.02
C ALA A 111 6.12 -10.16 9.53
N LYS A 112 4.84 -10.53 9.45
CA LYS A 112 4.36 -11.89 9.79
C LYS A 112 4.99 -12.95 8.89
N ARG A 113 5.13 -12.66 7.59
CA ARG A 113 5.72 -13.59 6.61
C ARG A 113 7.20 -13.83 6.86
N LYS A 114 7.96 -12.82 7.29
CA LYS A 114 9.39 -12.97 7.68
C LYS A 114 9.60 -13.78 8.97
N ARG A 115 8.56 -13.97 9.78
CA ARG A 115 8.60 -14.74 11.03
C ARG A 115 8.23 -16.22 10.84
N ARG A 116 7.71 -16.59 9.67
CA ARG A 116 7.38 -17.96 9.27
C ARG A 116 8.60 -18.62 8.65
#